data_AF-A0A7C0YXV1-F1
#
_entry.id   AF-A0A7C0YXV1-F1
#
_cell.length_a   1.000
_cell.length_b   1.000
_cell.length_c   1.000
_cell.angle_alpha   90.00
_cell.angle_beta   90.00
_cell.angle_gamma   90.00
#
_symmetry.space_group_name_H-M   'P 1'
#
loop_
_entity.id
_entity.type
_entity.pdbx_description
1 polymer ?
#
loop_
_entity_poly.entity_id
_entity_poly.type
_entity_poly.pdbx_seq_one_letter_code
_entity_poly.pdbx_strand_id
1 'polypeptide(L)'
;MGISYGWIAGETKEFSFGKCSMLEVKIVGDEGVSAWRVEPACQKSGESSWSCSCWDNYVLRITPPPNFRGKATITIINYYPYEKEIEVLNVTVEKPYFVPEPYEVPK
;
A
#
# COMPACT_ATOMS: atom_id res chain seq x y z
N MET A 1 12.10 -1.59 15.86
CA MET A 1 10.79 -2.08 16.34
C MET A 1 9.80 -1.83 15.21
N GLY A 2 9.26 -2.88 14.58
CA GLY A 2 8.25 -2.70 13.53
C GLY A 2 6.87 -2.61 14.16
N ILE A 3 6.06 -1.64 13.76
CA ILE A 3 4.67 -1.52 14.23
C ILE A 3 3.83 -2.52 13.44
N SER A 4 2.98 -3.28 14.13
CA SER A 4 2.06 -4.26 13.52
C SER A 4 0.66 -3.65 13.43
N TYR A 5 0.11 -3.53 12.23
CA TYR A 5 -1.24 -2.98 12.00
C TYR A 5 -2.21 -4.05 11.47
N GLY A 6 -3.43 -4.04 11.98
CA GLY A 6 -4.55 -4.77 11.37
C GLY A 6 -5.12 -3.94 10.21
N TRP A 7 -5.33 -4.57 9.07
CA TRP A 7 -5.82 -3.91 7.87
C TRP A 7 -6.92 -4.76 7.22
N ILE A 8 -8.00 -4.13 6.76
CA ILE A 8 -9.05 -4.81 6.00
C ILE A 8 -8.68 -4.84 4.52
N ALA A 9 -8.88 -5.97 3.85
CA ALA A 9 -8.68 -6.06 2.40
C ALA A 9 -9.60 -5.07 1.64
N GLY A 10 -9.02 -4.33 0.69
CA GLY A 10 -9.70 -3.25 -0.03
C GLY A 10 -9.74 -1.90 0.69
N GLU A 11 -9.35 -1.82 1.98
CA GLU A 11 -9.28 -0.55 2.70
C GLU A 11 -8.05 0.27 2.27
N THR A 12 -8.21 1.55 1.99
CA THR A 12 -7.09 2.44 1.70
C THR A 12 -6.52 3.05 2.99
N LYS A 13 -5.19 3.04 3.14
CA LYS A 13 -4.47 3.80 4.19
C LYS A 13 -3.66 4.91 3.56
N GLU A 14 -3.62 6.04 4.27
CA GLU A 14 -2.93 7.25 3.84
C GLU A 14 -1.67 7.48 4.71
N PHE A 15 -0.57 7.88 4.07
CA PHE A 15 0.70 8.25 4.69
C PHE A 15 1.08 9.64 4.22
N SER A 16 1.26 10.58 5.16
CA SER A 16 1.52 11.99 4.85
C SER A 16 3.00 12.32 5.00
N PHE A 17 3.58 12.93 3.97
CA PHE A 17 4.99 13.33 3.92
C PHE A 17 5.08 14.85 3.77
N GLY A 18 5.60 15.53 4.78
CA GLY A 18 5.75 17.00 4.76
C GLY A 18 6.73 17.47 3.69
N LYS A 19 7.82 16.72 3.48
CA LYS A 19 8.79 16.93 2.40
C LYS A 19 8.96 15.65 1.59
N CYS A 20 9.02 15.78 0.27
CA CYS A 20 9.16 14.62 -0.61
C CYS A 20 9.71 15.04 -1.98
N SER A 21 10.71 14.32 -2.47
CA SER A 21 11.20 14.44 -3.86
C SER A 21 10.98 13.17 -4.65
N MET A 22 11.08 12.01 -4.01
CA MET A 22 10.75 10.70 -4.60
C MET A 22 10.36 9.73 -3.49
N LEU A 23 9.40 8.83 -3.75
CA LEU A 23 9.14 7.69 -2.89
C LEU A 23 9.50 6.39 -3.59
N GLU A 24 10.00 5.43 -2.82
CA GLU A 24 10.02 4.03 -3.19
C GLU A 24 9.18 3.24 -2.18
N VAL A 25 8.27 2.44 -2.70
CA VAL A 25 7.41 1.57 -1.89
C VAL A 25 7.71 0.14 -2.30
N LYS A 26 8.02 -0.72 -1.32
CA LYS A 26 8.21 -2.15 -1.54
C LYS A 26 7.28 -2.91 -0.61
N ILE A 27 6.51 -3.84 -1.16
CA ILE A 27 5.59 -4.68 -0.41
C ILE A 27 6.05 -6.12 -0.57
N VAL A 28 6.31 -6.80 0.55
CA VAL A 28 6.75 -8.20 0.58
C VAL A 28 5.82 -8.96 1.51
N GLY A 29 5.34 -10.12 1.11
CA GLY A 29 4.39 -10.87 1.93
C GLY A 29 3.88 -12.10 1.23
N ASP A 30 2.69 -12.53 1.66
CA ASP A 30 1.97 -13.66 1.07
C ASP A 30 1.55 -13.39 -0.40
N GLU A 31 1.01 -14.41 -1.06
CA GLU A 31 0.56 -14.33 -2.45
C GLU A 31 -0.43 -13.17 -2.67
N GLY A 32 -0.27 -12.44 -3.78
CA GLY A 32 -1.13 -11.32 -4.15
C GLY A 32 -0.63 -9.94 -3.74
N VAL A 33 0.55 -9.81 -3.09
CA VAL A 33 1.18 -8.50 -2.82
C VAL A 33 1.43 -7.66 -4.08
N SER A 34 1.64 -8.30 -5.24
CA SER A 34 1.82 -7.63 -6.52
C SER A 34 0.56 -6.92 -7.02
N ALA A 35 -0.62 -7.28 -6.52
CA ALA A 35 -1.90 -6.67 -6.90
C ALA A 35 -2.31 -5.48 -6.01
N TRP A 36 -1.48 -5.09 -5.05
CA TRP A 36 -1.71 -3.89 -4.25
C TRP A 36 -1.68 -2.63 -5.12
N ARG A 37 -2.50 -1.65 -4.73
CA ARG A 37 -2.52 -0.33 -5.35
C ARG A 37 -1.74 0.64 -4.48
N VAL A 38 -0.83 1.38 -5.13
CA VAL A 38 -0.03 2.42 -4.51
C VAL A 38 -0.18 3.65 -5.40
N GLU A 39 -0.67 4.75 -4.85
CA GLU A 39 -1.06 5.95 -5.60
C GLU A 39 -0.99 7.20 -4.70
N PRO A 40 -1.12 8.44 -5.21
CA PRO A 40 -1.11 8.84 -6.62
C PRO A 40 0.29 8.68 -7.26
N ALA A 41 0.46 9.05 -8.53
CA ALA A 41 1.76 9.25 -9.19
C ALA A 41 2.84 8.14 -9.02
N CYS A 42 2.43 6.91 -8.72
CA CYS A 42 3.31 5.77 -8.54
C CYS A 42 3.27 4.89 -9.79
N GLN A 43 4.44 4.48 -10.26
CA GLN A 43 4.60 3.49 -11.32
C GLN A 43 5.21 2.23 -10.72
N LYS A 44 4.74 1.07 -11.17
CA LYS A 44 5.37 -0.20 -10.80
C LYS A 44 6.79 -0.22 -11.37
N SER A 45 7.78 -0.37 -10.50
CA SER A 45 9.19 -0.54 -10.85
C SER A 45 9.65 -2.00 -10.72
N GLY A 46 8.80 -2.88 -10.18
CA GLY A 46 9.00 -4.32 -10.08
C GLY A 46 7.70 -5.05 -9.74
N GLU A 47 7.79 -6.36 -9.47
CA GLU A 47 6.62 -7.20 -9.20
C GLU A 47 5.80 -6.72 -8.00
N SER A 48 6.47 -6.26 -6.94
CA SER A 48 5.85 -5.70 -5.73
C SER A 48 6.58 -4.45 -5.24
N SER A 49 7.06 -3.65 -6.20
CA SER A 49 7.77 -2.39 -5.97
C SER A 49 7.17 -1.27 -6.81
N TRP A 50 7.08 -0.09 -6.22
CA TRP A 50 6.58 1.13 -6.86
C TRP A 50 7.57 2.27 -6.63
N SER A 51 7.73 3.12 -7.65
CA SER A 51 8.40 4.40 -7.55
C SER A 51 7.37 5.50 -7.77
N CYS A 52 7.29 6.44 -6.84
CA CYS A 52 6.33 7.54 -6.89
C CYS A 52 7.04 8.87 -7.02
N SER A 53 6.61 9.67 -8.00
CA SER A 53 6.94 11.09 -8.03
C SER A 53 6.12 11.81 -6.98
N CYS A 54 6.78 12.57 -6.12
CA CYS A 54 6.11 13.31 -5.04
C CYS A 54 6.71 14.72 -4.90
N TRP A 55 6.02 15.56 -4.16
CA TRP A 55 6.39 16.93 -3.82
C TRP A 55 6.08 17.21 -2.34
N ASP A 56 6.42 18.38 -1.83
CA ASP A 56 6.15 18.71 -0.42
C ASP A 56 4.65 18.64 -0.09
N ASN A 57 4.30 18.10 1.09
CA ASN A 57 2.93 17.78 1.52
C ASN A 57 2.25 16.70 0.65
N TYR A 58 2.99 15.63 0.33
CA TYR A 58 2.47 14.50 -0.41
C TYR A 58 1.70 13.53 0.48
N VAL A 59 0.60 12.99 -0.04
CA VAL A 59 -0.18 11.93 0.62
C VAL A 59 -0.14 10.68 -0.23
N LEU A 60 0.56 9.66 0.27
CA LEU A 60 0.62 8.33 -0.33
C LEU A 60 -0.59 7.51 0.12
N ARG A 61 -1.24 6.84 -0.82
CA ARG A 61 -2.34 5.91 -0.59
C ARG A 61 -1.89 4.52 -0.97
N ILE A 62 -2.06 3.58 -0.06
CA ILE A 62 -1.81 2.16 -0.28
C ILE A 62 -3.11 1.42 -0.04
N THR A 63 -3.44 0.46 -0.91
CA THR A 63 -4.67 -0.34 -0.80
C THR A 63 -4.37 -1.81 -1.15
N PRO A 64 -4.52 -2.76 -0.22
CA PRO A 64 -4.51 -4.18 -0.53
C PRO A 64 -5.65 -4.53 -1.49
N PRO A 65 -5.48 -5.51 -2.40
CA PRO A 65 -6.56 -5.92 -3.27
C PRO A 65 -7.69 -6.53 -2.42
N PRO A 66 -8.96 -6.45 -2.87
CA PRO A 66 -10.12 -6.86 -2.08
C PRO A 66 -10.12 -8.33 -1.66
N ASN A 67 -9.29 -9.20 -2.24
CA ASN A 67 -9.19 -10.61 -1.93
C ASN A 67 -7.88 -11.00 -1.22
N PHE A 68 -7.01 -10.04 -0.89
CA PHE A 68 -5.76 -10.34 -0.20
C PHE A 68 -6.02 -10.88 1.20
N ARG A 69 -5.22 -11.86 1.62
CA ARG A 69 -5.29 -12.43 2.96
C ARG A 69 -3.89 -12.83 3.40
N GLY A 70 -3.51 -12.41 4.59
CA GLY A 70 -2.24 -12.81 5.17
C GLY A 70 -1.44 -11.63 5.67
N LYS A 71 -0.13 -11.77 5.72
CA LYS A 71 0.79 -10.77 6.23
C LYS A 71 1.56 -10.14 5.08
N ALA A 72 1.80 -8.85 5.19
CA ALA A 72 2.71 -8.12 4.34
C ALA A 72 3.59 -7.20 5.18
N THR A 73 4.80 -6.97 4.71
CA THR A 73 5.71 -5.93 5.18
C THR A 73 5.80 -4.88 4.09
N ILE A 74 5.49 -3.65 4.45
CA ILE A 74 5.55 -2.49 3.57
C ILE A 74 6.75 -1.66 4.01
N THR A 75 7.64 -1.40 3.07
CA THR A 75 8.77 -0.49 3.25
C THR A 75 8.52 0.73 2.40
N ILE A 76 8.45 1.90 3.02
CA ILE A 76 8.36 3.20 2.34
C ILE A 76 9.67 3.93 2.55
N ILE A 77 10.32 4.32 1.47
CA ILE A 77 11.55 5.12 1.49
C ILE A 77 11.21 6.48 0.89
N ASN A 78 11.28 7.53 1.72
CA ASN A 78 11.10 8.91 1.29
C ASN A 78 12.46 9.57 1.05
N TYR A 79 12.70 10.03 -0.17
CA TYR A 79 13.89 10.77 -0.56
C TYR A 79 13.58 12.26 -0.67
N TYR A 80 14.41 13.10 -0.07
CA TYR A 80 14.42 14.55 -0.22
C TYR A 80 15.88 15.04 -0.35
N PRO A 81 16.16 16.28 -0.80
CA PRO A 81 17.42 16.63 -1.48
C PRO A 81 18.74 16.30 -0.76
N TYR A 82 18.72 16.06 0.55
CA TYR A 82 19.91 15.78 1.36
C TYR A 82 19.76 14.58 2.30
N GLU A 83 18.59 13.94 2.33
CA GLU A 83 18.22 13.01 3.40
C GLU A 83 17.24 11.96 2.86
N LYS A 84 17.14 10.84 3.57
CA LYS A 84 16.11 9.83 3.32
C LYS A 84 15.57 9.28 4.62
N GLU A 85 14.27 9.00 4.62
CA GLU A 85 13.58 8.37 5.73
C GLU A 85 13.06 7.02 5.30
N ILE A 86 13.17 6.02 6.18
CA ILE A 86 12.71 4.67 5.94
C ILE A 86 11.66 4.32 6.98
N GLU A 87 10.46 4.04 6.52
CA GLU A 87 9.35 3.55 7.34
C GLU A 87 9.08 2.08 6.99
N VAL A 88 9.01 1.23 8.01
CA VAL A 88 8.72 -0.21 7.85
C VAL A 88 7.49 -0.57 8.66
N LEU A 89 6.46 -1.04 7.97
CA LEU A 89 5.17 -1.42 8.51
C LEU A 89 5.00 -2.91 8.35
N ASN A 90 4.67 -3.61 9.43
CA ASN A 90 4.22 -4.99 9.33
C ASN A 90 2.70 -4.96 9.42
N VAL A 91 2.02 -5.53 8.44
CA VAL A 91 0.56 -5.48 8.36
C VAL A 91 0.02 -6.89 8.27
N THR A 92 -1.03 -7.16 9.04
CA THR A 92 -1.84 -8.36 8.88
C THR A 92 -3.14 -7.93 8.24
N VAL A 93 -3.38 -8.41 7.02
CA VAL A 93 -4.60 -8.16 6.29
C VAL A 93 -5.57 -9.31 6.55
N GLU A 94 -6.62 -9.00 7.29
CA GLU A 94 -7.70 -9.93 7.59
C GLU A 94 -8.77 -9.87 6.48
N LYS A 95 -9.55 -10.96 6.37
CA LYS A 95 -10.53 -11.19 5.28
C LYS A 95 -11.45 -9.97 5.03
N PRO A 96 -12.00 -9.80 3.81
CA PRO A 96 -12.58 -8.55 3.33
C PRO A 96 -14.07 -8.39 3.64
N TYR A 97 -14.51 -7.14 3.51
CA TYR A 97 -15.89 -6.72 3.26
C TYR A 97 -16.53 -7.59 2.15
N PHE A 98 -17.67 -8.23 2.45
CA PHE A 98 -18.54 -8.85 1.45
C PHE A 98 -19.02 -7.75 0.49
N VAL A 99 -18.67 -7.80 -0.79
CA VAL A 99 -19.53 -7.19 -1.82
C VAL A 99 -20.61 -8.25 -2.05
N PRO A 100 -21.88 -8.06 -1.62
CA PRO A 100 -22.92 -9.00 -1.99
C PRO A 100 -22.95 -9.07 -3.53
N GLU A 101 -22.87 -10.28 -4.08
CA GLU A 101 -23.09 -10.51 -5.50
C GLU A 101 -24.38 -9.78 -5.91
N PRO A 102 -24.44 -9.10 -7.07
CA PRO A 102 -25.71 -8.61 -7.56
C PRO A 102 -26.66 -9.79 -7.63
N TYR A 103 -27.77 -9.71 -6.90
CA TYR A 103 -28.76 -10.77 -6.82
C TYR A 103 -29.16 -11.16 -8.25
N GLU A 104 -28.88 -12.40 -8.66
CA GLU A 104 -29.53 -12.96 -9.84
C GLU A 104 -31.02 -13.09 -9.49
N VAL A 105 -31.85 -12.23 -10.09
CA VAL A 105 -33.31 -12.36 -10.00
C VAL A 105 -33.66 -13.71 -10.64
N PRO A 106 -34.25 -14.67 -9.90
CA PRO A 106 -34.73 -15.89 -10.51
C PRO A 106 -35.80 -15.54 -11.55
N LYS A 107 -35.64 -16.05 -12.77
CA LYS A 107 -36.64 -15.95 -13.84
C LYS A 107 -37.90 -16.72 -13.49
#